data_AF-A0A327M0Y1-F1
#
_entry.id   AF-A0A327M0Y1-F1
#
_cell.length_a   1.000
_cell.length_b   1.000
_cell.length_c   1.000
_cell.angle_alpha   90.00
_cell.angle_beta   90.00
_cell.angle_gamma   90.00
#
_symmetry.space_group_name_H-M   'P 1'
#
loop_
_entity.id
_entity.type
_entity.pdbx_description
1 polymer ?
#
loop_
_entity_poly.entity_id
_entity_poly.type
_entity_poly.pdbx_seq_one_letter_code
_entity_poly.pdbx_strand_id
1 'polypeptide(L)' 'MKYGWKAVLGIIWVFCLTGAALIVFFVSGWYSPWAFATAGALGLVLGIPAGIWNARKLRREDPNWKDGRYVKAPEGLS' A
#
# COMPACT_ATOMS: atom_id res chain seq x y z
N MET A 1 9.32 15.96 6.28
CA MET A 1 8.36 15.60 5.20
C MET A 1 7.06 15.12 5.83
N LYS A 2 6.05 15.99 6.03
CA LYS A 2 4.84 15.70 6.85
C LYS A 2 3.87 14.64 6.26
N TYR A 3 4.05 14.20 5.01
CA TYR A 3 3.14 13.28 4.31
C TYR A 3 3.81 12.10 3.59
N GLY A 4 5.15 11.99 3.61
CA GLY A 4 5.89 11.07 2.74
C GLY A 4 5.53 9.59 2.93
N TRP A 5 5.38 9.14 4.18
CA TRP A 5 5.10 7.73 4.49
C TRP A 5 3.76 7.21 3.95
N LYS A 6 2.70 8.04 3.92
CA LYS A 6 1.40 7.64 3.35
C LYS A 6 1.47 7.46 1.85
N ALA A 7 2.25 8.31 1.18
CA ALA A 7 2.48 8.22 -0.26
C ALA A 7 3.29 6.96 -0.60
N VAL A 8 4.31 6.63 0.19
CA VAL A 8 5.11 5.40 0.01
C VAL A 8 4.23 4.15 0.13
N LEU A 9 3.40 4.07 1.17
CA LEU A 9 2.47 2.94 1.34
C LEU A 9 1.45 2.84 0.20
N GLY A 10 0.94 3.99 -0.27
CA GLY A 10 0.09 4.05 -1.46
C GLY A 10 0.76 3.50 -2.71
N ILE A 11 1.98 3.95 -2.98
CA ILE A 11 2.78 3.51 -4.14
C ILE A 11 3.01 1.99 -4.08
N ILE A 12 3.44 1.46 -2.93
CA ILE A 12 3.66 0.02 -2.74
C ILE A 12 2.38 -0.77 -3.03
N TRP A 13 1.25 -0.34 -2.46
CA TRP A 13 -0.04 -0.98 -2.70
C TRP A 13 -0.44 -0.99 -4.19
N VAL A 14 -0.28 0.13 -4.88
CA VAL A 14 -0.56 0.24 -6.32
C VAL A 14 0.29 -0.74 -7.12
N PHE A 15 1.61 -0.78 -6.89
CA PHE A 15 2.50 -1.68 -7.63
C PHE A 15 2.24 -3.15 -7.32
N CYS A 16 1.99 -3.51 -6.06
CA CYS A 16 1.65 -4.88 -5.68
C CYS A 16 0.36 -5.36 -6.35
N LEU A 17 -0.70 -4.54 -6.33
CA LEU A 17 -1.98 -4.90 -6.96
C LEU A 17 -1.90 -4.94 -8.48
N THR A 18 -1.14 -4.02 -9.09
CA THR A 18 -0.89 -4.04 -10.54
C THR A 18 -0.17 -5.34 -10.93
N GLY A 19 0.89 -5.71 -10.19
CA GLY A 19 1.63 -6.94 -10.44
C GLY A 19 0.77 -8.19 -10.25
N ALA A 20 -0.03 -8.24 -9.18
CA ALA A 20 -0.94 -9.35 -8.93
C ALA A 20 -1.98 -9.50 -10.06
N ALA A 21 -2.58 -8.39 -10.52
CA ALA A 21 -3.52 -8.41 -11.64
C ALA A 21 -2.87 -8.89 -12.94
N LEU A 22 -1.64 -8.44 -13.24
CA LEU A 22 -0.88 -8.91 -14.39
C LEU A 22 -0.61 -10.42 -14.34
N ILE A 23 -0.22 -10.94 -13.18
CA ILE A 23 -0.02 -12.40 -13.01
C ILE A 23 -1.31 -13.14 -13.34
N VAL A 24 -2.45 -12.68 -12.82
CA VAL A 24 -3.76 -13.30 -13.10
C VAL A 24 -4.08 -13.26 -14.60
N PHE A 25 -3.85 -12.12 -15.28
CA PHE A 25 -4.11 -11.99 -16.71
C PHE A 25 -3.21 -12.88 -17.56
N PHE A 26 -1.94 -13.02 -17.21
CA PHE A 26 -1.03 -13.90 -17.95
C PHE A 26 -1.34 -15.37 -17.69
N VAL A 27 -1.68 -15.74 -16.46
CA VAL A 27 -2.10 -17.11 -16.14
C VAL A 27 -3.40 -17.47 -16.86
N SER A 28 -4.30 -16.52 -17.10
CA SER A 28 -5.50 -16.73 -17.92
C SER A 28 -5.26 -16.69 -19.43
N GLY A 29 -4.01 -16.55 -19.87
CA GLY A 29 -3.63 -16.53 -21.29
C GLY A 29 -3.79 -15.18 -22.00
N TRP A 30 -4.10 -14.11 -21.25
CA TRP A 30 -4.34 -12.78 -21.83
C TRP A 30 -3.04 -11.97 -21.96
N TYR A 31 -2.33 -12.18 -23.07
CA TYR A 31 -1.08 -11.47 -23.38
C TYR A 31 -1.32 -10.32 -24.36
N SER A 32 -1.79 -9.19 -23.84
CA SER A 32 -2.11 -8.01 -24.65
C SER A 32 -1.62 -6.71 -23.98
N PRO A 33 -1.28 -5.66 -24.74
CA PRO A 33 -1.06 -4.32 -24.18
C PRO A 33 -2.24 -3.84 -23.31
N TRP A 34 -3.46 -4.28 -23.63
CA TRP A 34 -4.66 -3.98 -22.82
C TRP A 34 -4.65 -4.64 -21.45
N ALA A 35 -4.00 -5.79 -21.29
CA ALA A 35 -3.83 -6.43 -19.98
C ALA A 35 -2.98 -5.55 -19.05
N PHE A 36 -1.94 -4.90 -19.58
CA PHE A 36 -1.13 -3.95 -18.80
C PHE A 36 -1.90 -2.68 -18.45
N ALA A 37 -2.61 -2.09 -19.42
CA ALA A 37 -3.39 -0.88 -19.18
C ALA A 37 -4.49 -1.11 -18.12
N THR A 38 -5.21 -2.23 -18.22
CA THR A 38 -6.27 -2.60 -17.26
C THR A 38 -5.69 -2.96 -15.89
N ALA A 39 -4.58 -3.70 -15.83
CA ALA A 39 -3.93 -4.01 -14.55
C ALA A 39 -3.42 -2.75 -13.85
N GLY A 40 -2.81 -1.82 -14.59
CA GLY A 40 -2.37 -0.53 -14.06
C GLY A 40 -3.54 0.31 -13.55
N ALA A 41 -4.65 0.35 -14.30
CA ALA A 41 -5.87 1.03 -13.86
C ALA A 41 -6.44 0.40 -12.58
N LEU A 42 -6.52 -0.93 -12.50
CA LEU A 42 -6.95 -1.65 -11.29
C LEU A 42 -6.04 -1.36 -10.10
N GLY A 43 -4.73 -1.37 -10.31
CA GLY A 43 -3.75 -1.03 -9.30
C GLY A 43 -3.92 0.38 -8.76
N LEU A 44 -4.21 1.37 -9.61
CA LEU A 44 -4.45 2.75 -9.18
C LEU A 44 -5.78 2.89 -8.43
N VAL A 45 -6.86 2.32 -8.98
CA VAL A 45 -8.22 2.42 -8.40
C VAL A 45 -8.29 1.72 -7.05
N LEU A 46 -7.64 0.58 -6.88
CA LEU A 46 -7.68 -0.21 -5.64
C LEU A 46 -6.50 0.10 -4.70
N GLY A 47 -5.32 0.36 -5.25
CA GLY A 47 -4.09 0.52 -4.46
C GLY A 47 -4.03 1.83 -3.70
N ILE A 48 -4.55 2.93 -4.26
CA ILE A 48 -4.61 4.22 -3.56
C ILE A 48 -5.52 4.13 -2.31
N PRO A 49 -6.79 3.69 -2.40
CA PRO A 49 -7.63 3.56 -1.20
C PRO A 49 -7.08 2.52 -0.21
N ALA A 50 -6.54 1.40 -0.69
CA ALA A 50 -5.92 0.39 0.16
C ALA A 50 -4.71 0.94 0.92
N GLY A 51 -3.82 1.70 0.27
CA GLY A 51 -2.67 2.32 0.92
C GLY A 51 -3.05 3.39 1.93
N ILE A 52 -4.06 4.21 1.64
CA ILE A 52 -4.59 5.20 2.59
C ILE A 52 -5.21 4.49 3.81
N TRP A 53 -6.00 3.43 3.58
CA TRP A 53 -6.58 2.64 4.66
C TRP A 53 -5.51 1.98 5.52
N ASN A 54 -4.50 1.36 4.90
CA ASN A 54 -3.40 0.72 5.59
C ASN A 54 -2.60 1.71 6.44
N ALA A 55 -2.29 2.90 5.90
CA ALA A 55 -1.62 3.95 6.66
C ALA A 55 -2.44 4.45 7.87
N ARG A 56 -3.77 4.50 7.73
CA ARG A 56 -4.66 4.83 8.85
C ARG A 56 -4.71 3.70 9.88
N LYS A 57 -4.71 2.44 9.44
CA LYS A 57 -4.73 1.26 10.29
C LYS A 57 -3.44 1.15 11.10
N LEU A 58 -2.28 1.23 10.44
CA LEU A 58 -0.96 1.28 11.09
C LEU A 58 -0.91 2.32 12.21
N ARG A 59 -1.40 3.54 11.96
CA ARG A 59 -1.43 4.60 12.98
C ARG A 59 -2.38 4.31 14.15
N ARG A 60 -3.44 3.53 13.95
CA ARG A 60 -4.39 3.15 15.02
C ARG A 60 -3.84 2.00 15.88
N GLU A 61 -3.08 1.11 15.27
CA GLU A 61 -2.56 -0.10 15.92
C GLU A 61 -1.14 0.08 16.47
N ASP A 62 -0.49 1.22 16.23
CA ASP A 62 0.84 1.52 16.75
C ASP A 62 0.81 1.71 18.29
N PRO A 63 1.39 0.79 19.08
CA PRO A 63 1.38 0.87 20.55
C PRO A 63 2.26 2.02 21.07
N ASN A 64 3.19 2.50 20.25
CA ASN A 64 4.06 3.64 20.53
C ASN A 64 3.46 4.96 20.05
N TRP A 65 2.20 5.00 19.61
CA TRP A 65 1.53 6.21 19.15
C TRP A 65 0.48 6.72 20.16
N LYS A 66 0.87 7.64 21.06
CA LYS A 66 -0.02 8.26 22.08
C LYS A 66 -0.18 9.76 21.85
N ASP A 67 -1.40 10.28 22.03
CA ASP A 67 -1.73 11.72 21.94
C ASP A 67 -1.21 12.42 20.67
N GLY A 68 -1.20 11.70 19.54
CA GLY A 68 -0.73 12.22 18.27
C GLY A 68 0.79 12.38 18.15
N ARG A 69 1.57 11.81 19.07
CA ARG A 69 3.03 11.80 19.06
C ARG A 69 3.57 10.37 19.18
N TYR A 70 4.74 10.15 18.58
CA TYR A 70 5.50 8.92 18.76
C TYR A 70 6.17 8.94 20.13
N VAL A 71 5.88 7.93 20.94
CA VAL A 71 6.50 7.68 22.24
C VAL A 71 7.49 6.55 22.05
N LYS A 72 8.78 6.84 22.22
CA LYS A 72 9.84 5.82 22.13
C LYS A 72 9.55 4.72 23.16
N ALA A 73 9.65 3.45 22.74
CA ALA A 73 9.60 2.33 23.67
C ALA A 73 10.66 2.51 24.78
N PRO A 74 10.38 2.09 26.02
CA PRO A 74 11.34 2.19 27.12
C PRO A 74 12.63 1.44 26.77
N GLU A 75 13.77 2.04 27.08
CA GLU A 75 15.09 1.43 26.86
C GLU A 75 15.20 0.12 27.66
N GLY A 76 15.43 -1.00 26.96
CA GLY A 76 15.57 -2.33 27.57
C GLY A 76 14.56 -3.40 27.13
N LEU A 77 13.67 -3.10 26.17
CA LEU A 77 12.64 -4.02 25.66
C LEU A 77 12.78 -4.30 24.15
N SER A 78 13.99 -4.15 23.59
CA SER A 78 14.33 -4.48 22.19
C SER A 78 14.93 -5.87 22.04
#